data_AF-A0A534CLA9-F1
#
_entry.id   AF-A0A534CLA9-F1
#
_cell.length_a   1.000
_cell.length_b   1.000
_cell.length_c   1.000
_cell.angle_alpha   90.00
_cell.angle_beta   90.00
_cell.angle_gamma   90.00
#
_symmetry.space_group_name_H-M   'P 1'
#
loop_
_entity.id
_entity.type
_entity.pdbx_description
1 polymer ?
#
loop_
_entity_poly.entity_id
_entity_poly.type
_entity_poly.pdbx_seq_one_letter_code
_entity_poly.pdbx_strand_id
1 'polypeptide(L)'
;MPQTEHILLESDDEREVPQLGTARKLHGRLWSRSRLRRRVLELDIIDYHYLSVRTRRRSAVLAYVLDLRYIEPAIRQSRHVAWRWLTSTLALAALTVGCARQVGSLPPGWQHYALPVCASLVGLTVCVGLVGVYRTTETLSLYSAHGRARLLEFTGGLGMLRASRPFMRKLAAHLRTALAARRTSKAQHLRGEMREHFRLKEAGVLSNEDYEQSKARILAEHGRA
;
A
#
# COMPACT_ATOMS: atom_id res chain seq x y z
N MET A 1 -19.27 -34.46 -19.16
CA MET A 1 -17.80 -34.29 -19.15
C MET A 1 -17.51 -32.81 -19.37
N PRO A 2 -16.83 -32.10 -18.44
CA PRO A 2 -16.59 -30.68 -18.61
C PRO A 2 -15.50 -30.48 -19.68
N GLN A 3 -15.82 -29.70 -20.71
CA GLN A 3 -14.87 -29.28 -21.74
C GLN A 3 -13.78 -28.43 -21.08
N THR A 4 -12.56 -28.93 -21.13
CA THR A 4 -11.38 -28.18 -20.74
C THR A 4 -11.08 -27.21 -21.88
N GLU A 5 -11.67 -26.02 -21.85
CA GLU A 5 -11.38 -24.98 -22.84
C GLU A 5 -9.94 -24.49 -22.67
N HIS A 6 -9.08 -24.94 -23.58
CA HIS A 6 -7.75 -24.40 -23.76
C HIS A 6 -7.86 -22.96 -24.28
N ILE A 7 -7.56 -21.97 -23.42
CA ILE A 7 -7.39 -20.59 -23.86
C ILE A 7 -6.13 -20.54 -24.73
N LEU A 8 -6.30 -20.66 -26.05
CA LEU A 8 -5.27 -20.37 -27.04
C LEU A 8 -4.79 -18.92 -26.82
N LEU A 9 -3.48 -18.72 -26.68
CA LEU A 9 -2.84 -17.41 -26.51
C LEU A 9 -2.33 -16.85 -27.85
N GLU A 10 -2.99 -17.18 -28.97
CA GLU A 10 -2.59 -16.64 -30.29
C GLU A 10 -2.99 -15.16 -30.43
N SER A 11 -1.96 -14.31 -30.31
CA SER A 11 -1.49 -13.36 -31.32
C SER A 11 -2.53 -12.59 -32.15
N ASP A 12 -3.10 -11.52 -31.59
CA ASP A 12 -3.63 -10.43 -32.45
C ASP A 12 -3.61 -9.03 -31.81
N ASP A 13 -2.93 -8.84 -30.69
CA ASP A 13 -2.69 -7.51 -30.11
C ASP A 13 -1.53 -7.61 -29.11
N GLU A 14 -0.32 -7.94 -29.59
CA GLU A 14 0.90 -7.92 -28.76
C GLU A 14 1.26 -6.47 -28.41
N ARG A 15 0.54 -5.90 -27.45
CA ARG A 15 0.91 -4.62 -26.86
C ARG A 15 2.12 -4.85 -25.97
N GLU A 16 3.28 -4.43 -26.46
CA GLU A 16 4.52 -4.44 -25.68
C GLU A 16 4.36 -3.59 -24.42
N VAL A 17 4.50 -4.23 -23.26
CA VAL A 17 4.59 -3.51 -21.99
C VAL A 17 5.96 -2.82 -21.95
N PRO A 18 6.01 -1.50 -21.73
CA PRO A 18 7.28 -0.79 -21.73
C PRO A 18 8.20 -1.32 -20.62
N GLN A 19 9.49 -1.47 -20.95
CA GLN A 19 10.50 -1.84 -19.98
C GLN A 19 10.76 -0.70 -18.99
N LEU A 20 11.23 -1.04 -17.79
CA LEU A 20 11.54 -0.05 -16.76
C LEU A 20 12.62 0.93 -17.28
N GLY A 21 12.27 2.22 -17.36
CA GLY A 21 13.20 3.28 -17.78
C GLY A 21 13.19 3.61 -19.27
N THR A 22 12.45 2.87 -20.11
CA THR A 22 12.27 3.20 -21.54
C THR A 22 11.02 4.05 -21.81
N ALA A 23 10.40 4.58 -20.75
CA ALA A 23 9.18 5.39 -20.80
C ALA A 23 9.35 6.65 -21.67
N ARG A 24 8.44 6.87 -22.61
CA ARG A 24 8.47 8.05 -23.48
C ARG A 24 7.94 9.30 -22.76
N LYS A 25 6.94 9.16 -21.87
CA LYS A 25 6.38 10.27 -21.06
C LYS A 25 6.07 9.87 -19.61
N LEU A 26 6.42 10.75 -18.67
CA LEU A 26 6.16 10.59 -17.23
C LEU A 26 5.11 11.60 -16.76
N HIS A 27 3.97 11.12 -16.29
CA HIS A 27 2.79 11.94 -15.94
C HIS A 27 2.68 12.25 -14.44
N GLY A 28 3.38 11.49 -13.61
CA GLY A 28 3.44 11.74 -12.19
C GLY A 28 4.41 10.79 -11.51
N ARG A 29 5.10 11.30 -10.49
CA ARG A 29 5.98 10.54 -9.62
C ARG A 29 5.52 10.68 -8.18
N LEU A 30 5.53 9.58 -7.45
CA LEU A 30 5.46 9.57 -6.00
C LEU A 30 6.70 8.88 -5.47
N TRP A 31 7.47 9.62 -4.67
CA TRP A 31 8.56 9.07 -3.91
C TRP A 31 8.22 9.08 -2.43
N SER A 32 8.18 7.91 -1.82
CA SER A 32 7.88 7.73 -0.41
C SER A 32 8.98 6.91 0.25
N ARG A 33 9.72 7.57 1.15
CA ARG A 33 10.75 6.93 1.98
C ARG A 33 10.25 6.80 3.40
N SER A 34 9.94 5.58 3.82
CA SER A 34 9.69 5.29 5.22
C SER A 34 11.03 5.12 5.94
N ARG A 35 11.51 6.20 6.59
CA ARG A 35 12.74 6.17 7.41
C ARG A 35 12.64 5.13 8.53
N LEU A 36 11.47 5.06 9.18
CA LEU A 36 11.22 4.16 10.31
C LEU A 36 11.28 2.68 9.95
N ARG A 37 10.88 2.30 8.72
CA ARG A 37 10.91 0.89 8.28
C ARG A 37 11.97 0.58 7.23
N ARG A 38 12.85 1.55 6.91
CA ARG A 38 13.86 1.45 5.85
C ARG A 38 13.29 0.93 4.52
N ARG A 39 12.08 1.38 4.16
CA ARG A 39 11.40 1.03 2.91
C ARG A 39 11.35 2.25 2.00
N VAL A 40 11.60 2.04 0.72
CA VAL A 40 11.43 3.07 -0.32
C VAL A 40 10.41 2.57 -1.32
N LEU A 41 9.44 3.42 -1.64
CA LEU A 41 8.47 3.23 -2.71
C LEU A 41 8.65 4.38 -3.69
N GLU A 42 8.82 4.02 -4.95
CA GLU A 42 8.77 4.92 -6.08
C GLU A 42 7.68 4.41 -7.01
N LEU A 43 6.72 5.29 -7.32
CA LEU A 43 5.64 5.04 -8.25
C LEU A 43 5.71 6.09 -9.36
N ASP A 44 5.77 5.65 -10.60
CA ASP A 44 5.78 6.53 -11.78
C ASP A 44 4.64 6.14 -12.71
N ILE A 45 3.80 7.11 -13.09
CA ILE A 45 2.78 6.94 -14.12
C ILE A 45 3.43 7.21 -15.48
N ILE A 46 3.43 6.20 -16.35
CA ILE A 46 4.11 6.17 -17.64
C ILE A 46 3.06 6.03 -18.75
N ASP A 47 3.23 6.80 -19.82
CA ASP A 47 2.45 6.69 -21.07
C ASP A 47 0.93 6.56 -20.84
N TYR A 48 0.41 7.30 -19.86
CA TYR A 48 -0.97 7.35 -19.37
C TYR A 48 -1.60 6.06 -18.82
N HIS A 49 -1.10 4.88 -19.22
CA HIS A 49 -1.74 3.59 -18.95
C HIS A 49 -0.88 2.65 -18.11
N TYR A 50 0.39 2.98 -17.88
CA TYR A 50 1.31 2.12 -17.15
C TYR A 50 1.71 2.76 -15.83
N LEU A 51 1.91 1.91 -14.81
CA LEU A 51 2.43 2.31 -13.51
C LEU A 51 3.72 1.53 -13.25
N SER A 52 4.85 2.23 -13.32
CA SER A 52 6.12 1.68 -12.84
C SER A 52 6.12 1.70 -11.32
N VAL A 53 6.34 0.53 -10.74
CA VAL A 53 6.47 0.31 -9.32
C VAL A 53 7.91 -0.10 -9.03
N ARG A 54 8.57 0.65 -8.17
CA ARG A 54 9.85 0.27 -7.59
C ARG A 54 9.73 0.27 -6.08
N THR A 55 9.90 -0.91 -5.49
CA THR A 55 9.95 -1.05 -4.04
C THR A 55 11.31 -1.56 -3.62
N ARG A 56 11.89 -0.91 -2.63
CA ARG A 56 13.12 -1.36 -1.98
C ARG A 56 12.82 -1.71 -0.54
N ARG A 57 12.97 -2.99 -0.23
CA ARG A 57 12.99 -3.55 1.12
C ARG A 57 14.43 -3.87 1.50
N ARG A 58 14.64 -4.18 2.78
CA ARG A 58 15.98 -4.42 3.36
C ARG A 58 16.75 -5.54 2.65
N SER A 59 16.03 -6.55 2.14
CA SER A 59 16.58 -7.75 1.49
C SER A 59 16.20 -7.92 0.02
N ALA A 60 15.32 -7.06 -0.53
CA ALA A 60 14.80 -7.24 -1.88
C ALA A 60 14.50 -5.89 -2.54
N VAL A 61 14.95 -5.75 -3.79
CA VAL A 61 14.49 -4.71 -4.71
C VAL A 61 13.53 -5.38 -5.66
N LEU A 62 12.29 -4.91 -5.69
CA LEU A 62 11.27 -5.39 -6.61
C LEU A 62 10.87 -4.23 -7.50
N ALA A 63 11.10 -4.38 -8.80
CA ALA A 63 10.79 -3.36 -9.80
C ALA A 63 10.00 -4.02 -10.93
N TYR A 64 8.84 -3.46 -11.25
CA TYR A 64 7.94 -3.97 -12.27
C TYR A 64 7.04 -2.85 -12.80
N VAL A 65 6.42 -3.09 -13.95
CA VAL A 65 5.40 -2.21 -14.52
C VAL A 65 4.05 -2.88 -14.38
N LEU A 66 2.99 -2.12 -14.13
CA LEU A 66 1.60 -2.58 -14.10
C LEU A 66 0.81 -1.88 -15.20
N ASP A 67 0.00 -2.62 -15.96
CA ASP A 67 -1.00 -2.00 -16.85
C ASP A 67 -2.25 -1.63 -16.04
N LEU A 68 -2.55 -0.33 -15.99
CA LEU A 68 -3.68 0.26 -15.25
C LEU A 68 -5.05 -0.26 -15.74
N ARG A 69 -5.14 -0.80 -16.96
CA ARG A 69 -6.38 -1.32 -17.53
C ARG A 69 -6.92 -2.55 -16.79
N TYR A 70 -6.04 -3.33 -16.16
CA TYR A 70 -6.39 -4.57 -15.44
C TYR A 70 -6.46 -4.37 -13.92
N ILE A 71 -6.33 -3.12 -13.44
CA ILE A 71 -6.36 -2.79 -12.02
C ILE A 71 -7.77 -2.35 -11.61
N GLU A 72 -8.19 -2.75 -10.42
CA GLU A 72 -9.42 -2.27 -9.80
C GLU A 72 -9.34 -0.74 -9.59
N PRO A 73 -10.34 0.05 -10.04
CA PRO A 73 -10.31 1.51 -9.88
C PRO A 73 -10.41 1.95 -8.41
N ALA A 74 -10.91 1.07 -7.54
CA ALA A 74 -11.03 1.31 -6.11
C ALA A 74 -9.70 1.06 -5.40
N ILE A 75 -8.96 2.13 -5.14
CA ILE A 75 -7.70 2.05 -4.42
C ILE A 75 -7.98 1.86 -2.92
N ARG A 76 -7.58 0.71 -2.37
CA ARG A 76 -7.84 0.37 -0.97
C ARG A 76 -6.78 0.98 -0.06
N GLN A 77 -7.26 1.72 0.93
CA GLN A 77 -6.44 2.33 1.97
C GLN A 77 -6.91 1.77 3.31
N SER A 78 -5.99 1.23 4.09
CA SER A 78 -6.29 0.77 5.43
C SER A 78 -5.31 1.38 6.42
N ARG A 79 -5.80 1.66 7.63
CA ARG A 79 -4.99 2.22 8.71
C ARG A 79 -5.11 1.32 9.92
N HIS A 80 -3.98 0.79 10.36
CA HIS A 80 -3.89 0.07 11.62
C HIS A 80 -3.44 1.06 12.70
N VAL A 81 -4.39 1.46 13.55
CA VAL A 81 -4.13 2.37 14.68
C VAL A 81 -3.83 1.55 15.92
N ALA A 82 -2.68 1.80 16.54
CA ALA A 82 -2.26 1.12 17.76
C ALA A 82 -2.98 1.67 18.99
N TRP A 83 -4.31 1.51 19.04
CA TRP A 83 -5.19 2.17 20.01
C TRP A 83 -4.74 1.98 21.46
N ARG A 84 -4.35 0.74 21.81
CA ARG A 84 -3.83 0.40 23.15
C ARG A 84 -2.68 1.31 23.60
N TRP A 85 -1.75 1.61 22.71
CA TRP A 85 -0.60 2.47 23.03
C TRP A 85 -1.00 3.95 23.12
N LEU A 86 -1.93 4.39 22.28
CA LEU A 86 -2.45 5.76 22.34
C LEU A 86 -3.24 6.00 23.62
N THR A 87 -4.11 5.06 24.02
CA THR A 87 -4.85 5.13 25.28
C THR A 87 -3.92 5.07 26.48
N SER A 88 -2.89 4.23 26.45
CA SER A 88 -1.87 4.19 27.51
C SER A 88 -1.10 5.51 27.60
N THR A 89 -0.72 6.10 26.46
CA THR A 89 -0.04 7.41 26.42
C THR A 89 -0.93 8.49 27.03
N LEU A 90 -2.22 8.48 26.70
CA LEU A 90 -3.19 9.44 27.22
C LEU A 90 -3.39 9.28 28.74
N ALA A 91 -3.50 8.04 29.23
CA ALA A 91 -3.62 7.76 30.66
C ALA A 91 -2.36 8.19 31.44
N LEU A 92 -1.17 7.89 30.91
CA LEU A 92 0.12 8.31 31.48
C LEU A 92 0.27 9.84 31.47
N ALA A 93 -0.16 10.51 30.40
CA ALA A 93 -0.15 11.96 30.32
C ALA A 93 -1.08 12.59 31.39
N ALA A 94 -2.30 12.06 31.55
CA ALA A 94 -3.24 12.51 32.57
C ALA A 94 -2.68 12.32 33.99
N LEU A 95 -2.06 11.15 34.25
CA LEU A 95 -1.42 10.87 35.53
C LEU A 95 -0.25 11.82 35.80
N THR A 96 0.58 12.09 34.79
CA THR A 96 1.71 13.02 34.88
C THR A 96 1.23 14.44 35.23
N VAL A 97 0.16 14.91 34.58
CA VAL A 97 -0.45 16.22 34.89
C VAL A 97 -1.03 16.24 36.31
N GLY A 98 -1.70 15.15 36.73
CA GLY A 98 -2.23 15.02 38.09
C GLY A 98 -1.13 15.10 39.15
N CYS A 99 -0.05 14.32 38.98
CA CYS A 99 1.11 14.35 39.87
C CYS A 99 1.76 15.73 39.90
N ALA A 100 2.00 16.35 38.74
CA ALA A 100 2.62 17.67 38.65
C ALA A 100 1.83 18.76 39.37
N ARG A 101 0.49 18.72 39.31
CA ARG A 101 -0.38 19.66 40.05
C ARG A 101 -0.27 19.50 41.55
N GLN A 102 -0.07 18.27 42.04
CA GLN A 102 0.09 18.00 43.47
C GLN A 102 1.46 18.43 43.98
N VAL A 103 2.53 18.44 43.16
CA VAL A 103 3.89 18.81 43.62
C VAL A 103 3.93 20.16 44.36
N GLY A 104 3.13 21.14 43.91
CA GLY A 104 3.07 22.47 44.55
C GLY A 104 2.43 22.50 45.94
N SER A 105 1.64 21.47 46.31
CA SER A 105 1.04 21.34 47.65
C SER A 105 1.89 20.51 48.62
N LEU A 106 2.99 19.91 48.17
CA LEU A 106 3.87 19.13 49.04
C LEU A 106 4.83 20.03 49.85
N PRO A 107 5.21 19.60 51.08
CA PRO A 107 6.24 20.26 51.87
C PRO A 107 7.60 20.32 51.13
N PRO A 108 8.44 21.35 51.37
CA PRO A 108 9.69 21.57 50.64
C PRO A 108 10.65 20.37 50.61
N GLY A 109 10.73 19.61 51.71
CA GLY A 109 11.59 18.42 51.79
C GLY A 109 11.14 17.25 50.91
N TRP A 110 9.84 17.16 50.60
CA TRP A 110 9.27 16.11 49.75
C TRP A 110 9.28 16.48 48.26
N GLN A 111 9.36 17.78 47.93
CA GLN A 111 9.44 18.26 46.56
C GLN A 111 10.69 17.74 45.83
N HIS A 112 11.80 17.59 46.54
CA HIS A 112 13.05 17.07 45.97
C HIS A 112 12.90 15.63 45.44
N TYR A 113 12.06 14.80 46.09
CA TYR A 113 11.76 13.44 45.63
C TYR A 113 10.63 13.40 44.59
N ALA A 114 9.70 14.35 44.61
CA ALA A 114 8.57 14.38 43.68
C ALA A 114 8.97 14.81 42.24
N LEU A 115 9.95 15.71 42.11
CA LEU A 115 10.46 16.18 40.81
C LEU A 115 11.05 15.06 39.91
N PRO A 116 11.97 14.19 40.38
CA PRO A 116 12.50 13.10 39.56
C PRO A 116 11.42 12.07 39.19
N VAL A 117 10.45 11.83 40.07
CA VAL A 117 9.29 10.98 39.77
C VAL A 117 8.47 11.57 38.62
N CYS A 118 8.16 12.87 38.66
CA CYS A 118 7.46 13.54 37.56
C CYS A 118 8.28 13.50 36.25
N ALA A 119 9.59 13.72 36.32
CA ALA A 119 10.47 13.66 35.15
C ALA A 119 10.50 12.25 34.53
N SER A 120 10.56 11.20 35.35
CA SER A 120 10.50 9.81 34.86
C SER A 120 9.16 9.47 34.21
N LEU A 121 8.04 9.97 34.76
CA LEU A 121 6.70 9.82 34.18
C LEU A 121 6.57 10.52 32.83
N VAL A 122 7.14 11.72 32.68
CA VAL A 122 7.22 12.41 31.38
C VAL A 122 8.01 11.56 30.39
N GLY A 123 9.19 11.08 30.78
CA GLY A 123 10.03 10.22 29.94
C GLY A 123 9.31 8.96 29.48
N LEU A 124 8.62 8.28 30.41
CA LEU A 124 7.81 7.10 30.11
C LEU A 124 6.66 7.42 29.15
N THR A 125 5.94 8.52 29.38
CA THR A 125 4.84 8.97 28.51
C THR A 125 5.34 9.21 27.08
N VAL A 126 6.49 9.89 26.93
CA VAL A 126 7.11 10.12 25.62
C VAL A 126 7.51 8.82 24.95
N CYS A 127 8.15 7.89 25.67
CA CYS A 127 8.54 6.59 25.13
C CYS A 127 7.32 5.78 24.66
N VAL A 128 6.28 5.68 25.47
CA VAL A 128 5.04 4.96 25.14
C VAL A 128 4.33 5.62 23.95
N GLY A 129 4.30 6.96 23.89
CA GLY A 129 3.77 7.72 22.77
C GLY A 129 4.53 7.47 21.46
N LEU A 130 5.87 7.48 21.51
CA LEU A 130 6.72 7.16 20.36
C LEU A 130 6.48 5.73 19.85
N VAL A 131 6.33 4.76 20.76
CA VAL A 131 5.97 3.38 20.38
C VAL A 131 4.58 3.32 19.74
N GLY A 132 3.60 4.06 20.25
CA GLY A 132 2.26 4.13 19.68
C GLY A 132 2.24 4.72 18.26
N VAL A 133 3.00 5.80 18.04
CA VAL A 133 3.17 6.39 16.70
C VAL A 133 3.91 5.41 15.77
N TYR A 134 4.95 4.73 16.25
CA TYR A 134 5.71 3.74 15.48
C TYR A 134 4.87 2.52 15.07
N ARG A 135 4.00 2.06 15.97
CA ARG A 135 3.09 0.93 15.75
C ARG A 135 1.91 1.30 14.86
N THR A 136 1.57 2.58 14.76
CA THR A 136 0.50 3.04 13.87
C THR A 136 0.99 3.01 12.42
N THR A 137 0.38 2.13 11.62
CA THR A 137 0.77 1.93 10.23
C THR A 137 -0.38 2.23 9.29
N GLU A 138 -0.04 2.77 8.14
CA GLU A 138 -0.97 3.00 7.04
C GLU A 138 -0.55 2.09 5.87
N THR A 139 -1.51 1.38 5.29
CA THR A 139 -1.29 0.48 4.16
C THR A 139 -2.07 0.96 2.94
N LEU A 140 -1.38 0.95 1.80
CA LEU A 140 -1.92 1.20 0.49
C LEU A 140 -1.86 -0.11 -0.31
N SER A 141 -3.00 -0.53 -0.84
CA SER A 141 -3.10 -1.76 -1.62
C SER A 141 -3.82 -1.52 -2.95
N LEU A 142 -3.25 -2.06 -4.02
CA LEU A 142 -3.89 -2.14 -5.34
C LEU A 142 -4.22 -3.59 -5.66
N TYR A 143 -5.39 -3.81 -6.23
CA TYR A 143 -5.88 -5.13 -6.61
C TYR A 143 -6.16 -5.20 -8.10
N SER A 144 -6.09 -6.40 -8.67
CA SER A 144 -6.56 -6.64 -10.03
C SER A 144 -8.09 -6.56 -10.09
N ALA A 145 -8.63 -6.26 -11.27
CA ALA A 145 -10.06 -6.03 -11.46
C ALA A 145 -10.92 -7.27 -11.17
N HIS A 146 -10.68 -8.41 -11.86
CA HIS A 146 -11.50 -9.62 -11.72
C HIS A 146 -10.84 -10.67 -10.82
N GLY A 147 -9.52 -10.84 -10.94
CA GLY A 147 -8.78 -11.79 -10.11
C GLY A 147 -8.66 -11.37 -8.63
N ARG A 148 -8.87 -10.09 -8.33
CA ARG A 148 -8.63 -9.49 -7.00
C ARG A 148 -7.27 -9.89 -6.42
N ALA A 149 -6.27 -10.05 -7.29
CA ALA A 149 -4.91 -10.35 -6.89
C ALA A 149 -4.27 -9.08 -6.34
N ARG A 150 -3.49 -9.18 -5.26
CA ARG A 150 -2.83 -8.00 -4.67
C ARG A 150 -1.60 -7.65 -5.49
N LEU A 151 -1.70 -6.62 -6.33
CA LEU A 151 -0.66 -6.21 -7.28
C LEU A 151 0.37 -5.25 -6.68
N LEU A 152 -0.04 -4.49 -5.66
CA LEU A 152 0.83 -3.60 -4.91
C LEU A 152 0.40 -3.62 -3.46
N GLU A 153 1.36 -3.73 -2.55
CA GLU A 153 1.16 -3.48 -1.13
C GLU A 153 2.31 -2.67 -0.57
N PHE A 154 1.97 -1.50 -0.04
CA PHE A 154 2.94 -0.66 0.65
C PHE A 154 2.43 -0.23 2.02
N THR A 155 3.18 -0.63 3.05
CA THR A 155 2.97 -0.21 4.44
C THR A 155 3.89 0.95 4.78
N GLY A 156 3.32 2.13 4.99
CA GLY A 156 3.97 3.32 5.52
C GLY A 156 3.68 3.56 7.00
N GLY A 157 4.35 4.58 7.55
CA GLY A 157 4.01 5.12 8.87
C GLY A 157 2.85 6.11 8.79
N LEU A 158 2.49 6.68 9.94
CA LEU A 158 1.47 7.72 10.05
C LEU A 158 1.73 8.89 9.08
N GLY A 159 0.68 9.32 8.37
CA GLY A 159 0.73 10.48 7.45
C GLY A 159 1.20 10.15 6.02
N MET A 160 1.59 8.91 5.75
CA MET A 160 1.97 8.46 4.41
C MET A 160 0.81 8.57 3.41
N LEU A 161 -0.39 8.13 3.79
CA LEU A 161 -1.58 8.25 2.96
C LEU A 161 -1.87 9.71 2.66
N ARG A 162 -1.80 10.58 3.68
CA ARG A 162 -2.01 12.02 3.51
C ARG A 162 -1.01 12.64 2.53
N ALA A 163 0.28 12.31 2.63
CA ALA A 163 1.32 12.80 1.72
C ALA A 163 1.14 12.27 0.29
N SER A 164 0.66 11.05 0.13
CA SER A 164 0.42 10.42 -1.18
C SER A 164 -0.89 10.87 -1.86
N ARG A 165 -1.84 11.48 -1.14
CA ARG A 165 -3.16 11.90 -1.66
C ARG A 165 -3.14 12.60 -3.03
N PRO A 166 -2.29 13.61 -3.31
CA PRO A 166 -2.29 14.26 -4.62
C PRO A 166 -1.92 13.29 -5.75
N PHE A 167 -0.95 12.41 -5.50
CA PHE A 167 -0.59 11.36 -6.46
C PHE A 167 -1.73 10.34 -6.62
N MET A 168 -2.37 9.92 -5.51
CA MET A 168 -3.50 8.98 -5.57
C MET A 168 -4.67 9.51 -6.41
N ARG A 169 -4.94 10.83 -6.34
CA ARG A 169 -5.95 11.48 -7.21
C ARG A 169 -5.54 11.43 -8.68
N LYS A 170 -4.27 11.70 -8.99
CA LYS A 170 -3.74 11.57 -10.36
C LYS A 170 -3.82 10.13 -10.85
N LEU A 171 -3.44 9.16 -10.02
CA LEU A 171 -3.51 7.74 -10.35
C LEU A 171 -4.96 7.30 -10.61
N ALA A 172 -5.92 7.72 -9.77
CA ALA A 172 -7.33 7.44 -9.97
C ALA A 172 -7.87 8.04 -11.28
N ALA A 173 -7.42 9.23 -11.68
CA ALA A 173 -7.77 9.81 -12.97
C ALA A 173 -7.22 8.97 -14.13
N HIS A 174 -5.94 8.58 -14.08
CA HIS A 174 -5.33 7.73 -15.11
C HIS A 174 -5.96 6.33 -15.17
N LEU A 175 -6.34 5.75 -14.04
CA LEU A 175 -7.11 4.50 -13.98
C LEU A 175 -8.43 4.64 -14.75
N ARG A 176 -9.19 5.73 -14.51
CA ARG A 176 -10.44 5.97 -15.24
C ARG A 176 -10.20 6.17 -16.74
N THR A 177 -9.16 6.90 -17.12
CA THR A 177 -8.79 7.09 -18.53
C THR A 177 -8.37 5.77 -19.18
N ALA A 178 -7.60 4.94 -18.48
CA ALA A 178 -7.17 3.62 -18.96
C ALA A 178 -8.37 2.66 -19.14
N LEU A 179 -9.29 2.66 -18.17
CA LEU A 179 -10.53 1.89 -18.24
C LEU A 179 -11.46 2.40 -19.36
N ALA A 180 -11.56 3.71 -19.57
CA ALA A 180 -12.37 4.29 -20.66
C ALA A 180 -11.77 4.04 -22.05
N ALA A 181 -10.45 3.95 -22.16
CA ALA A 181 -9.75 3.58 -23.39
C ALA A 181 -9.95 2.09 -23.76
N ARG A 182 -10.64 1.32 -22.93
CA ARG A 182 -10.95 -0.10 -23.16
C ARG A 182 -12.03 -0.23 -24.24
N ARG A 183 -11.65 -0.68 -25.44
CA ARG A 183 -12.57 -1.01 -26.54
C ARG A 183 -12.72 -2.52 -26.78
N THR A 184 -12.18 -3.36 -25.90
CA THR A 184 -12.13 -4.81 -26.08
C THR A 184 -13.28 -5.55 -25.40
N SER A 185 -13.67 -6.69 -25.97
CA SER A 185 -14.73 -7.54 -25.43
C SER A 185 -14.39 -8.05 -24.02
N LYS A 186 -15.40 -8.47 -23.25
CA LYS A 186 -15.19 -9.01 -21.89
C LYS A 186 -14.21 -10.19 -21.91
N ALA A 187 -14.33 -11.10 -22.87
CA ALA A 187 -13.44 -12.25 -23.03
C ALA A 187 -11.98 -11.85 -23.33
N GLN A 188 -11.76 -10.91 -24.24
CA GLN A 188 -10.41 -10.39 -24.53
C GLN A 188 -9.77 -9.72 -23.32
N HIS A 189 -10.57 -9.02 -22.52
CA HIS A 189 -10.08 -8.40 -21.29
C HIS A 189 -9.66 -9.42 -20.23
N LEU A 190 -10.46 -10.47 -20.00
CA LEU A 190 -10.10 -11.53 -19.05
C LEU A 190 -8.84 -12.27 -19.49
N ARG A 191 -8.67 -12.52 -20.80
CA ARG A 191 -7.43 -13.08 -21.37
C ARG A 191 -6.23 -12.16 -21.13
N GLY A 192 -6.39 -10.86 -21.35
CA GLY A 192 -5.36 -9.85 -21.06
C GLY A 192 -4.99 -9.80 -19.57
N GLU A 193 -5.98 -9.86 -18.67
CA GLU A 193 -5.75 -9.90 -17.22
C GLU A 193 -4.98 -11.17 -16.81
N MET A 194 -5.31 -12.34 -17.38
CA MET A 194 -4.56 -13.57 -17.14
C MET A 194 -3.11 -13.47 -17.62
N ARG A 195 -2.86 -12.89 -18.80
CA ARG A 195 -1.50 -12.68 -19.33
C ARG A 195 -0.69 -11.76 -18.41
N GLU A 196 -1.30 -10.70 -17.91
CA GLU A 196 -0.67 -9.77 -16.97
C GLU A 196 -0.36 -10.46 -15.62
N HIS A 197 -1.27 -11.29 -15.10
CA HIS A 197 -1.02 -12.06 -13.87
C HIS A 197 0.13 -13.05 -14.02
N PHE A 198 0.22 -13.72 -15.19
CA PHE A 198 1.32 -14.62 -15.49
C PHE A 198 2.66 -13.87 -15.52
N ARG A 199 2.72 -12.73 -16.23
CA ARG A 199 3.91 -11.86 -16.27
C ARG A 199 4.33 -11.38 -14.88
N LEU A 200 3.37 -11.01 -14.03
CA LEU A 200 3.64 -10.57 -12.66
C LEU A 200 4.08 -11.71 -11.73
N LYS A 201 3.63 -12.94 -11.97
CA LYS A 201 4.15 -14.14 -11.32
C LYS A 201 5.61 -14.37 -11.71
N GLU A 202 5.94 -14.32 -13.00
CA GLU A 202 7.33 -14.47 -13.48
C GLU A 202 8.25 -13.39 -12.92
N ALA A 203 7.75 -12.14 -12.78
CA ALA A 203 8.47 -11.04 -12.15
C ALA A 203 8.58 -11.16 -10.61
N GLY A 204 8.03 -12.21 -9.99
CA GLY A 204 8.05 -12.44 -8.55
C GLY A 204 7.17 -11.49 -7.73
N VAL A 205 6.23 -10.79 -8.37
CA VAL A 205 5.28 -9.87 -7.71
C VAL A 205 4.13 -10.65 -7.08
N LEU A 206 3.61 -11.66 -7.79
CA LEU A 206 2.56 -12.55 -7.32
C LEU A 206 3.17 -13.87 -6.86
N SER A 207 2.72 -14.36 -5.69
CA SER A 207 3.05 -15.72 -5.26
C SER A 207 2.30 -16.74 -6.13
N ASN A 208 2.78 -17.99 -6.15
CA ASN A 208 2.11 -19.05 -6.90
C ASN A 208 0.67 -19.28 -6.38
N GLU A 209 0.46 -19.16 -5.07
CA GLU A 209 -0.87 -19.25 -4.46
C GLU A 209 -1.79 -18.10 -4.89
N ASP A 210 -1.29 -16.86 -4.84
CA ASP A 210 -2.07 -15.68 -5.27
C ASP A 210 -2.43 -15.77 -6.76
N TYR A 211 -1.51 -16.29 -7.58
CA TYR A 211 -1.75 -16.51 -9.01
C TYR A 211 -2.88 -17.53 -9.22
N GLU A 212 -2.82 -18.72 -8.64
CA GLU A 212 -3.85 -19.75 -8.83
C GLU A 212 -5.22 -19.32 -8.29
N GLN A 213 -5.26 -18.65 -7.12
CA GLN A 213 -6.52 -18.09 -6.59
C GLN A 213 -7.11 -17.04 -7.52
N SER A 214 -6.27 -16.17 -8.09
CA SER A 214 -6.72 -15.13 -9.01
C SER A 214 -7.23 -15.73 -10.32
N LYS A 215 -6.54 -16.76 -10.85
CA LYS A 215 -6.95 -17.51 -12.04
C LYS A 215 -8.30 -18.16 -11.86
N ALA A 216 -8.54 -18.82 -10.72
CA ALA A 216 -9.84 -19.44 -10.42
C ALA A 216 -10.98 -18.39 -10.42
N ARG A 217 -10.75 -17.20 -9.87
CA ARG A 217 -11.75 -16.11 -9.88
C ARG A 217 -12.00 -15.55 -11.27
N ILE A 218 -10.95 -15.37 -12.07
CA ILE A 218 -11.06 -14.91 -13.47
C ILE A 218 -11.86 -15.92 -14.31
N LEU A 219 -11.58 -17.22 -14.15
CA LEU A 219 -12.31 -18.29 -14.84
C LEU A 219 -13.79 -18.35 -14.42
N ALA A 220 -14.09 -18.13 -13.13
CA ALA A 220 -15.47 -18.05 -12.65
C ALA A 220 -16.23 -16.87 -13.27
N GLU A 221 -15.56 -15.73 -13.50
CA GLU A 221 -16.14 -14.58 -14.20
C GLU A 221 -16.27 -14.80 -15.72
N HIS A 222 -15.43 -15.66 -16.29
CA HIS A 222 -15.52 -16.06 -17.69
C HIS A 222 -16.75 -16.95 -17.92
N GLY A 223 -16.99 -17.94 -17.06
CA GLY A 223 -18.15 -18.85 -17.18
C GLY A 223 -19.51 -18.22 -16.88
N ARG A 224 -19.54 -16.96 -16.42
CA ARG A 224 -20.78 -16.16 -16.22
C ARG A 224 -21.08 -15.21 -17.38
N ALA A 225 -20.12 -15.02 -18.29
CA ALA A 225 -20.26 -14.18 -19.48
C ALA A 225 -20.94 -14.95 -20.60
#